data_AF-A0A8E7UEK2-F1
#
_entry.id   AF-A0A8E7UEK2-F1
#
_cell.length_a   1.000
_cell.length_b   1.000
_cell.length_c   1.000
_cell.angle_alpha   90.00
_cell.angle_beta   90.00
_cell.angle_gamma   90.00
#
_symmetry.space_group_name_H-M   'P 1'
#
loop_
_entity.id
_entity.type
_entity.pdbx_description
1 polymer ?
#
loop_
_entity_poly.entity_id
_entity_poly.type
_entity_poly.pdbx_seq_one_letter_code
_entity_poly.pdbx_strand_id
1 'polypeptide(L)' 'DKDGDGQITTKELGTVMRSLGQNPSESELQDMINEVDADNNGTIDFPEFLTMMARKMKDTDSEEEIREAFKVFD' A
#
# COMPACT_ATOMS: atom_id res chain seq x y z
N ASP A 1 -2.01 -6.81 -11.08
CA ASP A 1 -1.86 -7.22 -12.48
C ASP A 1 -2.29 -8.67 -12.72
N LYS A 2 -3.60 -8.91 -12.65
CA LYS A 2 -4.21 -10.21 -13.01
C LYS A 2 -4.48 -10.32 -14.50
N ASP A 3 -4.54 -9.20 -15.20
CA ASP A 3 -4.85 -9.05 -16.63
C ASP A 3 -3.61 -8.73 -17.47
N GLY A 4 -2.48 -8.38 -16.86
CA GLY A 4 -1.21 -8.16 -17.54
C GLY A 4 -1.11 -6.79 -18.21
N ASP A 5 -1.88 -5.80 -17.75
CA ASP A 5 -1.96 -4.46 -18.36
C ASP A 5 -0.90 -3.49 -17.81
N GLY A 6 -0.15 -3.90 -16.78
CA GLY A 6 0.87 -3.09 -16.13
C GLY A 6 0.34 -2.04 -15.16
N GLN A 7 -0.97 -2.06 -14.88
CA GLN A 7 -1.65 -1.18 -13.95
C GLN A 7 -2.27 -2.01 -12.82
N ILE A 8 -2.60 -1.36 -11.72
CA ILE A 8 -3.27 -1.97 -10.57
C ILE A 8 -4.51 -1.15 -10.29
N THR A 9 -5.66 -1.76 -10.55
CA THR A 9 -6.96 -1.17 -10.23
C THR A 9 -7.31 -1.33 -8.75
N THR A 10 -8.26 -0.54 -8.25
CA THR A 10 -8.87 -0.69 -6.90
C THR A 10 -9.26 -2.13 -6.60
N LYS A 11 -9.82 -2.84 -7.59
CA LYS A 11 -10.26 -4.24 -7.47
C LYS A 11 -9.11 -5.21 -7.28
N GLU A 12 -8.03 -5.00 -8.00
CA GLU A 12 -6.83 -5.84 -7.89
C GLU A 12 -6.09 -5.58 -6.59
N LEU A 13 -5.93 -4.31 -6.21
CA LEU A 13 -5.39 -3.92 -4.91
C LEU A 13 -6.18 -4.58 -3.77
N GLY A 14 -7.52 -4.49 -3.80
CA GLY A 14 -8.37 -5.14 -2.81
C GLY A 14 -8.25 -6.66 -2.79
N THR A 15 -8.01 -7.28 -3.96
CA THR A 15 -7.78 -8.74 -4.04
C THR A 15 -6.46 -9.13 -3.40
N VAL A 16 -5.39 -8.35 -3.61
CA VAL A 16 -4.09 -8.56 -2.99
C VAL A 16 -4.17 -8.37 -1.48
N MET A 17 -4.79 -7.28 -1.01
CA MET A 17 -4.94 -7.00 0.42
C MET A 17 -5.74 -8.10 1.14
N ARG A 18 -6.84 -8.59 0.54
CA ARG A 18 -7.59 -9.74 1.06
C ARG A 18 -6.78 -11.03 1.09
N SER A 19 -5.91 -11.24 0.11
CA SER A 19 -5.00 -12.40 0.09
C SER A 19 -3.93 -12.32 1.19
N LEU A 20 -3.58 -11.11 1.65
CA LEU A 20 -2.69 -10.85 2.77
C LEU A 20 -3.41 -10.81 4.13
N GLY A 21 -4.71 -11.15 4.17
CA GLY A 21 -5.52 -11.19 5.39
C GLY A 21 -6.09 -9.84 5.84
N GLN A 22 -5.93 -8.78 5.04
CA GLN A 22 -6.52 -7.46 5.27
C GLN A 22 -7.88 -7.37 4.56
N ASN A 23 -8.89 -6.73 5.15
CA ASN A 23 -10.19 -6.57 4.48
C ASN A 23 -10.59 -5.09 4.36
N PRO A 24 -9.87 -4.31 3.53
CA PRO A 24 -10.16 -2.90 3.34
C PRO A 24 -11.50 -2.71 2.61
N SER A 25 -12.19 -1.63 2.96
CA SER A 25 -13.35 -1.12 2.26
C SER A 25 -12.96 -0.49 0.92
N GLU A 26 -13.94 -0.31 0.03
CA GLU A 26 -13.71 0.33 -1.26
C GLU A 26 -13.25 1.79 -1.11
N SER A 27 -13.71 2.49 -0.07
CA SER A 27 -13.23 3.84 0.26
C SER A 27 -11.76 3.83 0.66
N GLU A 28 -11.35 2.92 1.55
CA GLU A 28 -9.94 2.82 1.97
C GLU A 28 -9.02 2.47 0.80
N LEU A 29 -9.48 1.60 -0.12
CA LEU A 29 -8.74 1.28 -1.34
C LEU A 29 -8.62 2.50 -2.26
N GLN A 30 -9.70 3.28 -2.39
CA GLN A 30 -9.68 4.50 -3.19
C GLN A 30 -8.77 5.56 -2.57
N ASP A 31 -8.81 5.74 -1.25
CA ASP A 31 -7.95 6.67 -0.54
C ASP A 31 -6.47 6.27 -0.70
N MET A 32 -6.16 4.98 -0.58
CA MET A 32 -4.81 4.45 -0.83
C MET A 32 -4.32 4.71 -2.26
N ILE A 33 -5.21 4.62 -3.25
CA ILE A 33 -4.87 4.92 -4.65
C ILE A 33 -4.65 6.42 -4.80
N ASN A 34 -5.57 7.25 -4.34
CA ASN A 34 -5.48 8.70 -4.42
C ASN A 34 -4.22 9.28 -3.75
N GLU A 35 -3.66 8.59 -2.75
CA GLU A 35 -2.42 9.01 -2.09
C GLU A 35 -1.17 8.87 -2.97
N VAL A 36 -1.19 7.98 -3.96
CA VAL A 36 -0.01 7.63 -4.78
C VAL A 36 -0.22 7.81 -6.28
N ASP A 37 -1.48 7.94 -6.71
CA ASP A 37 -1.93 8.24 -8.07
C ASP A 37 -1.54 9.69 -8.42
N ALA A 38 -0.33 9.84 -8.98
CA ALA A 38 0.25 11.14 -9.28
C ALA A 38 -0.32 11.73 -10.57
N ASP A 39 -0.72 10.87 -11.51
CA ASP A 39 -1.29 11.26 -12.78
C ASP A 39 -2.82 11.39 -12.78
N ASN A 40 -3.47 10.99 -11.67
CA ASN A 40 -4.90 11.01 -11.42
C ASN A 40 -5.69 10.15 -12.43
N ASN A 41 -5.09 9.03 -12.86
CA ASN A 41 -5.72 8.09 -13.79
C ASN A 41 -6.68 7.10 -13.09
N GLY A 42 -6.71 7.08 -11.75
CA GLY A 42 -7.56 6.21 -10.93
C GLY A 42 -7.07 4.77 -10.79
N THR A 43 -5.83 4.51 -11.20
CA THR A 43 -5.11 3.25 -11.09
C THR A 43 -3.71 3.50 -10.54
N ILE A 44 -3.00 2.43 -10.17
CA ILE A 44 -1.61 2.52 -9.73
C ILE A 44 -0.74 1.86 -10.79
N ASP A 45 0.15 2.60 -11.41
CA ASP A 45 1.18 2.02 -12.26
C ASP A 45 2.32 1.37 -11.45
N PHE A 46 3.19 0.62 -12.13
CA PHE A 46 4.30 -0.03 -11.44
C PHE A 46 5.24 0.95 -10.69
N PRO A 47 5.67 2.09 -11.27
CA PRO A 47 6.38 3.15 -10.55
C PRO A 47 5.68 3.68 -9.28
N GLU A 48 4.38 3.93 -9.35
CA GLU A 48 3.56 4.42 -8.24
C GLU A 48 3.43 3.36 -7.15
N PHE A 49 3.27 2.09 -7.54
CA PHE A 49 3.26 0.96 -6.60
C PHE A 49 4.58 0.83 -5.84
N LEU A 50 5.72 0.97 -6.51
CA LEU A 50 7.03 0.95 -5.86
C LEU A 50 7.18 2.11 -4.89
N THR A 51 6.69 3.29 -5.25
CA THR A 51 6.71 4.48 -4.39
C THR A 51 5.85 4.26 -3.15
N MET A 52 4.65 3.70 -3.30
CA MET A 52 3.77 3.30 -2.21
C MET A 52 4.47 2.31 -1.26
N MET A 53 5.00 1.21 -1.80
CA MET A 53 5.65 0.16 -1.02
C MET A 53 6.89 0.67 -0.30
N ALA A 54 7.73 1.46 -0.96
CA ALA A 54 8.93 2.05 -0.35
C ALA A 54 8.57 2.96 0.82
N ARG A 55 7.48 3.74 0.70
CA ARG A 55 6.99 4.61 1.77
C ARG A 55 6.43 3.81 2.94
N LYS A 56 5.59 2.80 2.66
CA LYS A 56 5.00 1.92 3.70
C LYS A 56 6.04 1.09 4.45
N MET A 57 7.04 0.56 3.75
CA MET A 57 8.15 -0.16 4.38
C MET A 57 8.92 0.75 5.32
N LYS A 58 9.26 1.97 4.88
CA LYS A 58 9.96 2.94 5.73
C LYS A 58 9.17 3.32 6.99
N ASP A 59 7.85 3.49 6.89
CA ASP A 59 7.01 3.83 8.04
C ASP A 59 6.85 2.63 9.01
N THR A 60 6.76 1.40 8.47
CA THR A 60 6.65 0.18 9.30
C THR A 60 7.96 -0.13 10.02
N ASP A 61 9.10 -0.05 9.32
CA ASP A 61 10.43 -0.22 9.91
C ASP A 61 10.65 0.80 11.05
N SER A 62 10.17 2.03 10.87
CA SER A 62 10.25 3.08 11.89
C SER A 62 9.38 2.78 13.10
N GLU A 63 8.15 2.26 12.93
CA GLU A 63 7.28 1.89 14.05
C GLU A 63 7.84 0.69 14.84
N GLU A 64 8.35 -0.33 14.14
CA GLU A 64 8.99 -1.48 14.77
C GLU A 64 10.29 -1.08 15.49
N GLU A 65 11.14 -0.23 14.89
CA GLU A 65 12.32 0.34 15.56
C GLU A 65 11.95 1.11 16.82
N ILE A 66 10.91 1.95 16.77
CA ILE A 66 10.46 2.72 17.93
C ILE A 66 9.92 1.77 19.01
N ARG A 67 9.13 0.76 18.66
CA ARG A 67 8.64 -0.25 19.63
C ARG A 67 9.78 -1.04 20.26
N GLU A 68 10.77 -1.46 19.49
CA GLU A 68 11.95 -2.15 20.01
C GLU A 68 12.78 -1.23 20.91
N ALA A 69 12.96 0.03 20.53
CA ALA A 69 13.62 1.02 21.39
C ALA A 69 12.91 1.18 22.73
N PHE A 70 11.57 1.27 22.75
CA PHE A 70 10.80 1.36 23.99
C PHE A 70 10.87 0.08 24.85
N LYS A 71 11.07 -1.10 24.25
CA LYS A 71 11.27 -2.37 25.00
C LYS A 71 12.64 -2.48 25.68
N VAL A 72 13.65 -1.71 25.25
CA VAL A 72 15.00 -1.75 25.85
C VAL A 72 15.10 -0.85 27.09
N PHE A 73 14.19 0.11 27.24
CA PHE A 73 14.19 1.05 28.37
C PHE A 73 13.30 0.62 29.55
N ASP A 74 12.45 -0.39 29.39
CA ASP A 74 11.64 -1.03 30.46
C ASP A 74 12.28 -2.35 30.91
#